data_AF-A0AAD6F9U5-F1
#
_entry.id   AF-A0AAD6F9U5-F1
#
_cell.length_a   1.000
_cell.length_b   1.000
_cell.length_c   1.000
_cell.angle_alpha   90.00
_cell.angle_beta   90.00
_cell.angle_gamma   90.00
#
_symmetry.space_group_name_H-M   'P 1'
#
loop_
_entity.id
_entity.type
_entity.pdbx_description
1 polymer ?
#
loop_
_entity_poly.entity_id
_entity_poly.type
_entity_poly.pdbx_seq_one_letter_code
_entity_poly.pdbx_strand_id
1 'polypeptide(L)'
;KLTREAEQLQKDHEWQDGVTESAISYYDSKAGSDYQTEDGEEENPLESSTSMELEFVDDPNFKYQVNYSSSAVQIPTDIYKGSPTILNELNWTQALEKVFIENRRDDSSLRWQVFGSATGVTRYYPATPWRAPKKIDLYDVRRRPW
;
A
#
# COMPACT_ATOMS: atom_id res chain seq x y z
N LYS A 1 3.65 0.16 -19.78
CA LYS A 1 4.87 -0.21 -19.03
C LYS A 1 4.50 -1.02 -17.78
N LEU A 2 3.74 -0.42 -16.85
CA LEU A 2 3.30 -1.07 -15.61
C LEU A 2 2.66 -2.45 -15.78
N THR A 3 1.68 -2.60 -16.67
CA THR A 3 0.98 -3.88 -16.88
C THR A 3 1.92 -5.02 -17.28
N ARG A 4 2.82 -4.78 -18.24
CA ARG A 4 3.79 -5.77 -18.70
C ARG A 4 4.76 -6.16 -17.58
N GLU A 5 5.22 -5.18 -16.80
CA GLU A 5 6.09 -5.45 -15.66
C GLU A 5 5.38 -6.31 -14.62
N ALA A 6 4.12 -6.00 -14.30
CA ALA A 6 3.32 -6.76 -13.35
C ALA A 6 3.13 -8.21 -13.79
N GLU A 7 2.80 -8.45 -15.06
CA GLU A 7 2.68 -9.79 -15.62
C GLU A 7 3.99 -10.58 -15.52
N GLN A 8 5.13 -9.95 -15.84
CA GLN A 8 6.44 -10.60 -15.79
C GLN A 8 6.85 -10.91 -14.34
N LEU A 9 6.73 -9.94 -13.43
CA LEU A 9 7.07 -10.11 -12.02
C LEU A 9 6.22 -11.18 -11.35
N GLN A 10 4.91 -11.21 -11.60
CA GLN A 10 4.04 -12.22 -11.04
C GLN A 10 4.37 -13.61 -11.58
N LYS A 11 4.67 -13.72 -12.88
CA LYS A 11 5.05 -15.00 -13.51
C LYS A 11 6.37 -15.56 -12.97
N ASP A 12 7.33 -14.68 -12.71
CA ASP A 12 8.66 -15.06 -12.22
C ASP A 12 8.71 -15.21 -10.69
N HIS A 13 7.64 -14.83 -9.98
CA HIS A 13 7.57 -14.93 -8.53
C HIS A 13 7.42 -16.39 -8.08
N GLU A 14 8.37 -16.84 -7.27
CA GLU A 14 8.28 -18.12 -6.58
C GLU A 14 7.52 -17.97 -5.26
N TRP A 15 6.48 -18.78 -5.10
CA TRP A 15 5.67 -18.79 -3.88
C TRP A 15 6.49 -19.20 -2.65
N GLN A 16 6.33 -18.45 -1.55
CA GLN A 16 7.02 -18.70 -0.29
C GLN A 16 6.01 -18.97 0.82
N ASP A 17 5.95 -20.21 1.32
CA ASP A 17 5.04 -20.59 2.42
C ASP A 17 5.49 -20.07 3.79
N GLY A 18 6.81 -19.94 4.00
CA GLY A 18 7.42 -19.54 5.27
C GLY A 18 7.66 -18.03 5.40
N VAL A 19 7.12 -17.22 4.50
CA VAL A 19 7.30 -15.77 4.54
C VAL A 19 6.62 -15.18 5.77
N THR A 20 7.32 -14.30 6.48
CA THR A 20 6.81 -13.59 7.65
C THR A 20 6.62 -12.11 7.33
N GLU A 21 5.74 -11.42 8.07
CA GLU A 21 5.51 -9.98 7.88
C GLU A 21 6.81 -9.17 8.04
N SER A 22 7.66 -9.54 9.01
CA SER A 22 8.97 -8.91 9.23
C SER A 22 9.96 -9.05 8.07
N ALA A 23 9.73 -9.96 7.14
CA ALA A 23 10.57 -10.15 5.95
C ALA A 23 10.18 -9.23 4.78
N ILE A 24 9.06 -8.52 4.87
CA ILE A 24 8.51 -7.70 3.79
C ILE A 24 8.51 -6.24 4.22
N SER A 25 9.23 -5.40 3.48
CA SER A 25 9.28 -3.96 3.73
C SER A 25 8.23 -3.25 2.87
N TYR A 26 7.21 -2.66 3.48
CA TYR A 26 6.22 -1.85 2.76
C TYR A 26 5.65 -0.76 3.67
N TYR A 27 5.20 0.34 3.06
CA TYR A 27 4.48 1.38 3.79
C TYR A 27 3.00 1.03 3.86
N ASP A 28 2.54 0.60 5.04
CA ASP A 28 1.12 0.41 5.32
C ASP A 28 0.43 1.76 5.49
N SER A 29 -0.40 2.12 4.53
CA SER A 29 -1.13 3.39 4.52
C SER A 29 -2.08 3.56 5.70
N LYS A 30 -2.53 2.46 6.32
CA LYS A 30 -3.48 2.49 7.44
C LYS A 30 -2.80 2.44 8.81
N ALA A 31 -1.48 2.31 8.90
CA ALA A 31 -0.78 2.16 10.18
C ALA A 31 -1.03 3.30 11.19
N GLY A 32 -1.26 4.53 10.71
CA GLY A 32 -1.60 5.68 11.58
C GLY A 32 -3.10 5.89 11.78
N SER A 33 -3.95 5.03 11.22
CA SER A 33 -5.41 5.13 11.24
C SER A 33 -6.08 4.15 12.19
N ASP A 34 -5.29 3.42 12.99
CA ASP A 34 -5.79 2.51 14.02
C ASP A 34 -6.86 3.22 14.84
N TYR A 35 -8.01 2.56 14.87
CA TYR A 35 -9.29 3.10 15.29
C TYR A 35 -9.15 3.82 16.63
N GLN A 36 -9.35 5.14 16.64
CA GLN A 36 -9.68 5.83 17.87
C GLN A 36 -11.00 5.20 18.36
N THR A 37 -10.92 4.28 19.32
CA THR A 37 -12.06 3.86 20.12
C THR A 37 -12.66 5.12 20.75
N GLU A 38 -14.00 5.20 20.80
CA GLU A 38 -14.70 6.37 21.36
C GLU A 38 -14.34 6.63 22.84
N ASP A 39 -13.65 5.69 23.49
CA ASP A 39 -13.27 5.71 24.90
C ASP A 39 -11.85 6.24 25.19
N GLY A 40 -11.09 6.67 24.17
CA GLY A 40 -9.79 7.34 24.40
C GLY A 40 -8.71 6.45 25.04
N GLU A 41 -8.94 5.13 25.08
CA GLU A 41 -7.90 4.17 25.38
C GLU A 41 -7.03 4.02 24.13
N GLU A 42 -5.83 4.64 24.18
CA GLU A 42 -4.72 4.29 23.30
C GLU A 42 -4.42 2.80 23.51
N GLU A 43 -5.08 1.92 22.76
CA GLU A 43 -4.58 0.56 22.62
C GLU A 43 -3.18 0.70 22.03
N ASN A 44 -2.18 0.32 22.83
CA ASN A 44 -0.77 0.35 22.46
C ASN A 44 -0.64 -0.02 20.99
N PRO A 45 -0.09 0.85 20.11
CA PRO A 45 0.16 0.48 18.74
C PRO A 45 1.05 -0.75 18.81
N LEU A 46 0.46 -1.92 18.53
CA LEU A 46 1.15 -3.19 18.52
C LEU A 46 2.33 -2.96 17.60
N GLU A 47 3.53 -2.85 18.19
CA GLU A 47 4.71 -2.28 17.57
C GLU A 47 4.76 -2.70 16.10
N SER A 48 4.34 -1.79 15.22
CA SER A 48 4.35 -1.99 13.78
C SER A 48 5.82 -1.91 13.38
N SER A 49 6.54 -2.99 13.65
CA SER A 49 8.00 -3.15 13.59
C SER A 49 8.55 -3.06 12.16
N THR A 50 7.81 -2.46 11.24
CA THR A 50 8.22 -2.22 9.85
C THR A 50 7.50 -1.01 9.22
N SER A 51 7.02 -0.04 10.00
CA SER A 51 6.52 1.22 9.40
C SER A 51 7.73 2.06 8.96
N MET A 52 8.01 2.08 7.66
CA MET A 52 9.02 2.99 7.10
C MET A 52 8.66 4.44 7.45
N GLU A 53 9.54 5.16 8.15
CA GLU A 53 9.38 6.60 8.35
C GLU A 53 9.60 7.30 7.00
N LEU A 54 8.50 7.82 6.44
CA LEU A 54 8.49 8.55 5.19
C LEU A 54 8.36 10.05 5.45
N GLU A 55 9.14 10.85 4.73
CA GLU A 55 8.96 12.30 4.69
C GLU A 55 7.89 12.66 3.67
N PHE A 56 6.82 13.31 4.12
CA PHE A 56 5.72 13.73 3.26
C PHE A 56 5.82 15.21 2.92
N VAL A 57 5.48 15.55 1.67
CA VAL A 57 5.47 16.92 1.15
C VAL A 57 4.09 17.27 0.61
N ASP A 58 3.70 18.53 0.75
CA ASP A 58 2.46 19.03 0.15
C ASP A 58 2.59 19.12 -1.38
N ASP A 59 1.64 18.52 -2.09
CA ASP A 59 1.56 18.65 -3.55
C ASP A 59 0.16 19.14 -4.01
N PRO A 60 0.08 20.31 -4.65
CA PRO A 60 -1.19 20.87 -5.16
C PRO A 60 -1.93 19.97 -6.15
N ASN A 61 -1.24 19.09 -6.88
CA ASN A 61 -1.87 18.17 -7.84
C ASN A 61 -2.67 17.07 -7.14
N PHE A 62 -2.27 16.72 -5.93
CA PHE A 62 -2.87 15.64 -5.14
C PHE A 62 -3.85 16.17 -4.09
N LYS A 63 -3.65 17.39 -3.56
CA LYS A 63 -4.41 17.93 -2.42
C LYS A 63 -4.22 17.12 -1.13
N TYR A 64 -3.17 16.31 -1.08
CA TYR A 64 -2.73 15.50 0.04
C TYR A 64 -1.22 15.64 0.17
N GLN A 65 -0.72 15.36 1.37
CA GLN A 65 0.70 15.17 1.60
C GLN A 65 1.12 13.83 1.01
N VAL A 66 2.19 13.84 0.22
CA VAL A 66 2.64 12.68 -0.54
C VAL A 66 4.14 12.44 -0.34
N ASN A 67 4.56 11.19 -0.45
CA ASN A 67 5.96 10.79 -0.49
C ASN A 67 6.28 10.20 -1.86
N TYR A 68 7.25 10.81 -2.54
CA TYR A 68 7.67 10.41 -3.89
C TYR A 68 8.75 9.34 -3.91
N SER A 69 9.28 8.96 -2.75
CA SER A 69 10.34 7.95 -2.61
C SER A 69 9.78 6.53 -2.55
N SER A 70 8.51 6.36 -2.16
CA SER A 70 7.89 5.05 -2.02
C SER A 70 6.41 5.06 -2.44
N SER A 71 5.89 3.85 -2.61
CA SER A 71 4.48 3.52 -2.80
C SER A 71 3.84 3.12 -1.48
N ALA A 72 2.54 3.35 -1.37
CA ALA A 72 1.75 2.96 -0.22
C ALA A 72 0.91 1.73 -0.53
N VAL A 73 0.66 0.92 0.49
CA VAL A 73 -0.19 -0.27 0.42
C VAL A 73 -1.43 -0.05 1.27
N GLN A 74 -2.58 -0.42 0.70
CA GLN A 74 -3.84 -0.50 1.43
C GLN A 74 -4.38 -1.93 1.33
N ILE A 75 -4.71 -2.49 2.50
CA ILE A 75 -5.33 -3.81 2.64
C ILE A 75 -6.76 -3.60 3.20
N PRO A 76 -7.79 -4.21 2.60
CA PRO A 76 -9.15 -4.19 3.12
C PRO A 76 -9.20 -4.67 4.57
N THR A 77 -10.05 -4.05 5.37
CA THR A 77 -10.12 -4.28 6.83
C THR A 77 -10.48 -5.73 7.18
N ASP A 78 -11.24 -6.41 6.32
CA ASP A 78 -11.67 -7.81 6.50
C ASP A 78 -10.63 -8.84 6.04
N ILE A 79 -9.43 -8.40 5.62
CA ILE A 79 -8.35 -9.26 5.13
C ILE A 79 -7.18 -9.24 6.12
N TYR A 80 -6.76 -10.43 6.56
CA TYR A 80 -5.59 -10.57 7.43
C TYR A 80 -4.28 -10.38 6.65
N LYS A 81 -3.54 -9.32 6.98
CA LYS A 81 -2.28 -8.93 6.33
C LYS A 81 -1.15 -9.96 6.48
N GLY A 82 -1.14 -10.72 7.57
CA GLY A 82 -0.14 -11.77 7.83
C GLY A 82 -0.39 -13.09 7.10
N SER A 83 -1.43 -13.20 6.27
CA SER A 83 -1.69 -14.44 5.53
C SER A 83 -0.66 -14.66 4.42
N PRO A 84 -0.22 -15.91 4.14
CA PRO A 84 0.78 -16.18 3.10
C PRO A 84 0.43 -15.61 1.73
N THR A 85 -0.87 -15.61 1.37
CA THR A 85 -1.36 -15.00 0.12
C THR A 85 -1.06 -13.50 0.04
N ILE A 86 -1.33 -12.76 1.12
CA ILE A 86 -1.09 -11.32 1.14
C ILE A 86 0.40 -11.04 1.22
N LEU A 87 1.15 -11.79 2.03
CA LEU A 87 2.60 -11.61 2.13
C LEU A 87 3.30 -11.87 0.79
N ASN A 88 2.93 -12.92 0.06
CA ASN A 88 3.46 -13.15 -1.28
C ASN A 88 3.08 -12.03 -2.26
N GLU A 89 1.84 -11.53 -2.20
CA GLU A 89 1.41 -10.40 -3.02
C GLU A 89 2.22 -9.14 -2.74
N LEU A 90 2.44 -8.81 -1.47
CA LEU A 90 3.24 -7.65 -1.08
C LEU A 90 4.69 -7.78 -1.55
N ASN A 91 5.24 -8.99 -1.48
CA ASN A 91 6.61 -9.30 -1.87
C ASN A 91 6.86 -9.01 -3.36
N TRP A 92 6.10 -9.64 -4.27
CA TRP A 92 6.35 -9.46 -5.71
C TRP A 92 5.93 -8.07 -6.20
N THR A 93 4.85 -7.49 -5.63
CA THR A 93 4.38 -6.15 -6.04
C THR A 93 5.31 -5.03 -5.59
N GLN A 94 6.25 -5.27 -4.66
CA GLN A 94 7.25 -4.28 -4.25
C GLN A 94 8.05 -3.76 -5.45
N ALA A 95 8.37 -4.63 -6.42
CA ALA A 95 9.14 -4.25 -7.60
C ALA A 95 8.40 -3.28 -8.55
N LEU A 96 7.06 -3.16 -8.44
CA LEU A 96 6.28 -2.18 -9.22
C LEU A 96 6.60 -0.73 -8.85
N GLU A 97 7.14 -0.48 -7.65
CA GLU A 97 7.52 0.86 -7.18
C GLU A 97 8.49 1.56 -8.12
N LYS A 98 9.48 0.82 -8.63
CA LYS A 98 10.43 1.33 -9.62
C LYS A 98 9.71 1.85 -10.86
N VAL A 99 8.72 1.12 -11.36
CA VAL A 99 7.95 1.54 -12.54
C VAL A 99 7.09 2.77 -12.24
N PHE A 100 6.49 2.85 -11.05
CA PHE A 100 5.74 4.04 -10.64
C PHE A 100 6.61 5.30 -10.62
N ILE A 101 7.80 5.20 -10.01
CA ILE A 101 8.76 6.30 -9.93
C ILE A 101 9.24 6.71 -11.32
N GLU A 102 9.58 5.73 -12.17
CA GLU A 102 10.01 6.00 -13.55
C GLU A 102 8.92 6.67 -14.38
N ASN A 103 7.66 6.21 -14.32
CA ASN A 103 6.56 6.85 -15.04
C ASN A 103 6.39 8.32 -14.62
N ARG A 104 6.51 8.62 -13.32
CA ARG A 104 6.41 10.00 -12.80
C ARG A 104 7.61 10.86 -13.21
N ARG A 105 8.81 10.26 -13.29
CA ARG A 105 10.01 10.94 -13.79
C ARG A 105 9.85 11.29 -15.28
N ASP A 106 9.24 10.42 -16.05
CA ASP A 106 8.96 10.64 -17.47
C ASP A 106 7.84 11.67 -17.68
N ASP A 107 6.81 11.66 -16.81
CA ASP A 107 5.70 12.62 -16.82
C ASP A 107 5.31 13.07 -15.40
N SER A 108 5.77 14.26 -15.02
CA SER A 108 5.48 14.91 -13.74
C SER A 108 4.07 15.49 -13.64
N SER A 109 3.18 15.25 -14.61
CA SER A 109 1.76 15.61 -14.52
C SER A 109 0.87 14.42 -14.11
N LEU A 110 1.40 13.19 -14.13
CA LEU A 110 0.67 11.99 -13.73
C LEU A 110 0.11 12.10 -12.32
N ARG A 111 -1.18 11.80 -12.16
CA ARG A 111 -1.81 11.64 -10.85
C ARG A 111 -1.51 10.24 -10.28
N TRP A 112 -2.38 9.75 -9.41
CA TRP A 112 -2.27 8.44 -8.80
C TRP A 112 -2.01 7.35 -9.83
N GLN A 113 -0.98 6.56 -9.57
CA GLN A 113 -0.75 5.29 -10.24
C GLN A 113 -1.14 4.20 -9.26
N VAL A 114 -1.94 3.23 -9.71
CA VAL A 114 -2.54 2.22 -8.82
C VAL A 114 -2.43 0.85 -9.45
N PHE A 115 -2.03 -0.14 -8.64
CA PHE A 115 -2.18 -1.55 -8.91
C PHE A 115 -3.18 -2.13 -7.91
N GLY A 116 -4.26 -2.73 -8.41
CA GLY A 116 -5.26 -3.42 -7.61
C GLY A 116 -5.15 -4.93 -7.82
N SER A 117 -4.82 -5.65 -6.76
CA SER A 117 -4.69 -7.10 -6.79
C SER A 117 -6.04 -7.80 -6.70
N ALA A 118 -6.14 -8.97 -7.34
CA ALA A 118 -7.24 -9.91 -7.11
C ALA A 118 -7.34 -10.39 -5.65
N THR A 119 -6.25 -10.30 -4.87
CA THR A 119 -6.23 -10.62 -3.44
C THR A 119 -6.84 -9.53 -2.56
N GLY A 120 -7.12 -8.34 -3.11
CA GLY A 120 -7.63 -7.18 -2.37
C GLY A 120 -6.56 -6.14 -2.04
N VAL A 121 -5.28 -6.47 -2.15
CA VAL A 121 -4.16 -5.53 -1.94
C VAL A 121 -4.22 -4.41 -2.98
N THR A 122 -4.15 -3.16 -2.52
CA THR A 122 -3.94 -1.99 -3.39
C THR A 122 -2.56 -1.43 -3.14
N ARG A 123 -1.76 -1.25 -4.21
CA ARG A 123 -0.51 -0.48 -4.14
C ARG A 123 -0.66 0.78 -4.98
N TYR A 124 -0.35 1.94 -4.42
CA TYR A 124 -0.48 3.21 -5.12
C TYR A 124 0.71 4.15 -4.89
N TYR A 125 0.95 5.00 -5.87
CA TYR A 125 2.05 5.97 -5.87
C TYR A 125 1.56 7.35 -6.32
N PRO A 126 2.08 8.45 -5.73
CA PRO A 126 3.04 8.49 -4.59
C PRO A 126 2.41 7.98 -3.29
N ALA A 127 3.21 7.62 -2.28
CA ALA A 127 2.67 7.18 -1.00
C ALA A 127 1.93 8.32 -0.28
N THR A 128 0.80 8.02 0.35
CA THR A 128 0.08 8.93 1.25
C THR A 128 -0.59 8.10 2.35
N PRO A 129 -0.69 8.61 3.60
CA PRO A 129 -1.47 7.96 4.63
C PRO A 129 -2.94 7.82 4.20
N TRP A 130 -3.54 6.68 4.46
CA TRP A 130 -4.94 6.43 4.17
C TRP A 130 -5.82 7.20 5.14
N ARG A 131 -6.71 8.04 4.61
CA ARG A 131 -7.67 8.76 5.43
C ARG A 131 -8.88 7.86 5.70
N ALA A 132 -8.76 7.01 6.72
CA ALA A 132 -9.88 6.20 7.17
C ALA A 132 -11.06 7.10 7.60
N PRO A 133 -12.31 6.72 7.27
CA PRO A 133 -13.47 7.38 7.83
C PRO A 133 -13.52 7.20 9.36
N LYS A 134 -14.31 8.03 10.06
CA LYS A 134 -14.58 7.85 11.50
C LYS A 134 -15.31 6.54 11.84
N LYS A 135 -15.77 5.81 10.82
CA LYS A 135 -16.46 4.52 10.92
C LYS A 135 -15.58 3.46 10.27
N ILE A 136 -15.95 2.19 10.40
CA ILE A 136 -15.25 1.08 9.74
C ILE A 136 -15.02 1.39 8.25
N ASP A 137 -13.76 1.32 7.83
CA ASP A 137 -13.39 1.45 6.43
C ASP A 137 -13.77 0.18 5.66
N LEU A 138 -14.62 0.34 4.65
CA LEU A 138 -15.11 -0.72 3.78
C LEU A 138 -14.48 -0.67 2.38
N TYR A 139 -13.39 0.08 2.21
CA TYR A 139 -12.70 0.13 0.94
C TYR A 139 -12.10 -1.23 0.57
N ASP A 140 -12.50 -1.72 -0.61
CA ASP A 140 -11.97 -2.92 -1.26
C ASP A 140 -11.81 -2.62 -2.74
N VAL A 141 -10.58 -2.80 -3.23
CA VAL A 141 -10.17 -2.51 -4.61
C VAL A 141 -10.98 -3.31 -5.64
N ARG A 142 -11.41 -4.52 -5.28
CA ARG A 142 -12.15 -5.46 -6.14
C ARG A 142 -13.59 -5.02 -6.36
N ARG A 143 -14.10 -4.12 -5.51
CA ARG A 143 -15.48 -3.61 -5.54
C ARG A 143 -15.59 -2.23 -6.18
N ARG A 144 -14.49 -1.70 -6.71
CA ARG A 144 -14.46 -0.37 -7.29
C ARG A 144 -14.92 -0.40 -8.77
N PRO A 145 -15.63 0.64 -9.24
CA PRO A 145 -16.20 0.69 -10.59
C PRO A 145 -15.25 1.23 -11.67
N TRP A 146 -14.03 1.62 -11.29
CA TRP A 146 -13.05 2.25 -12.18
C TRP A 146 -12.41 1.27 -13.15
#